data_AF-A0A359LSM6-F1
#
_entry.id   AF-A0A359LSM6-F1
#
_cell.length_a   1.000
_cell.length_b   1.000
_cell.length_c   1.000
_cell.angle_alpha   90.00
_cell.angle_beta   90.00
_cell.angle_gamma   90.00
#
_symmetry.space_group_name_H-M   'P 1'
#
loop_
_entity.id
_entity.type
_entity.pdbx_description
1 polymer ?
#
loop_
_entity_poly.entity_id
_entity_poly.type
_entity_poly.pdbx_seq_one_letter_code
_entity_poly.pdbx_strand_id
1 'polypeptide(L)'
;MPGYLLHQGATVLCSHGGQAQATAPNPRVKVSGQMTVTQPVPWMVAGCPFVPPAPGPCVTAQWITAAVRVRSNGMPLLLQDSVAMCAPTGTGVVVAMTQVRVRGV
;
A
#
# COMPACT_ATOMS: atom_id res chain seq x y z
N MET A 1 -13.09 5.72 5.19
CA MET A 1 -11.98 5.16 5.98
C MET A 1 -11.08 6.34 6.31
N PRO A 2 -11.13 6.91 7.52
CA PRO A 2 -10.26 8.02 7.87
C PRO A 2 -8.86 7.52 8.25
N GLY A 3 -7.84 7.98 7.53
CA GLY A 3 -6.46 7.53 7.76
C GLY A 3 -5.42 8.54 7.31
N TYR A 4 -4.17 8.34 7.71
CA TYR A 4 -3.06 9.13 7.18
C TYR A 4 -2.74 8.71 5.74
N LEU A 5 -2.45 9.68 4.87
CA LEU A 5 -2.10 9.37 3.46
C LEU A 5 -0.83 8.54 3.36
N LEU A 6 -0.90 7.45 2.60
CA LEU A 6 0.28 6.70 2.18
C LEU A 6 1.08 7.46 1.12
N HIS A 7 2.37 7.18 1.11
CA HIS A 7 3.34 7.69 0.15
C HIS A 7 4.41 6.63 -0.14
N GLN A 8 5.26 6.86 -1.15
CA GLN A 8 6.31 5.92 -1.55
C GLN A 8 7.27 5.52 -0.41
N GLY A 9 7.53 6.42 0.56
CA GLY A 9 8.40 6.14 1.70
C GLY A 9 7.70 5.41 2.86
N ALA A 10 6.47 4.91 2.66
CA ALA A 10 5.75 4.18 3.70
C ALA A 10 6.35 2.78 3.87
N THR A 11 6.41 2.30 5.10
CA THR A 11 6.79 0.91 5.39
C THR A 11 5.52 0.08 5.37
N VAL A 12 5.37 -0.74 4.32
CA VAL A 12 4.26 -1.67 4.17
C VAL A 12 4.83 -3.06 4.05
N LEU A 13 4.33 -3.98 4.87
CA LEU A 13 4.77 -5.37 4.91
C LEU A 13 3.62 -6.27 4.47
N CYS A 14 3.88 -7.35 3.73
CA CYS A 14 2.91 -8.44 3.71
C CYS A 14 2.78 -9.03 5.13
N SER A 15 1.70 -9.76 5.38
CA SER A 15 1.47 -10.40 6.70
C SER A 15 2.60 -11.34 7.15
N HIS A 16 3.51 -11.73 6.25
CA HIS A 16 4.66 -12.59 6.54
C HIS A 16 5.98 -11.82 6.73
N GLY A 17 5.98 -10.48 6.61
CA GLY A 17 7.16 -9.64 6.83
C GLY A 17 7.97 -9.25 5.59
N GLY A 18 7.52 -9.62 4.39
CA GLY A 18 8.11 -9.13 3.12
C GLY A 18 7.72 -7.67 2.85
N GLN A 19 8.62 -6.90 2.25
CA GLN A 19 8.41 -5.48 1.94
C GLN A 19 7.54 -5.29 0.71
N ALA A 20 6.44 -4.55 0.85
CA ALA A 20 5.54 -4.19 -0.24
C ALA A 20 5.79 -2.74 -0.69
N GLN A 21 5.90 -2.51 -2.00
CA GLN A 21 6.14 -1.18 -2.57
C GLN A 21 5.27 -0.94 -3.81
N ALA A 22 4.81 0.30 -3.98
CA ALA A 22 4.04 0.70 -5.16
C ALA A 22 4.93 0.69 -6.42
N THR A 23 4.43 0.10 -7.51
CA THR A 23 5.15 0.07 -8.79
C THR A 23 5.14 1.41 -9.53
N ALA A 24 4.13 2.25 -9.25
CA ALA A 24 3.99 3.58 -9.87
C ALA A 24 3.44 4.59 -8.85
N PRO A 25 4.30 5.29 -8.08
CA PRO A 25 3.87 6.39 -7.24
C PRO A 25 3.27 7.56 -8.05
N ASN A 26 2.45 8.39 -7.41
CA ASN A 26 1.82 9.58 -8.00
C ASN A 26 2.70 10.83 -7.81
N PRO A 27 3.40 11.33 -8.85
CA PRO A 27 4.32 12.45 -8.72
C PRO A 27 3.63 13.80 -8.50
N ARG A 28 2.32 13.92 -8.77
CA ARG A 28 1.60 15.20 -8.73
C ARG A 28 1.35 15.73 -7.33
N VAL A 29 1.24 14.82 -6.35
CA VAL A 29 0.96 15.19 -4.96
C VAL A 29 2.01 14.52 -4.09
N LYS A 30 2.74 15.36 -3.34
CA LYS A 30 3.71 14.93 -2.33
C LYS A 30 3.19 15.24 -0.93
N VAL A 31 3.45 14.33 0.00
CA VAL A 31 3.23 14.54 1.43
C VAL A 31 4.54 14.26 2.15
N SER A 32 4.97 15.16 3.04
CA SER A 32 6.30 15.10 3.67
C SER A 32 7.45 14.92 2.66
N GLY A 33 7.33 15.53 1.47
CA GLY A 33 8.33 15.42 0.39
C GLY A 33 8.29 14.13 -0.44
N GLN A 34 7.46 13.15 -0.07
CA GLN A 34 7.34 11.84 -0.72
C GLN A 34 6.12 11.77 -1.64
N MET A 35 6.22 11.11 -2.80
CA MET A 35 5.10 10.96 -3.73
C MET A 35 3.97 10.13 -3.10
N THR A 36 2.73 10.57 -3.24
CA THR A 36 1.55 9.81 -2.80
C THR A 36 1.35 8.56 -3.66
N VAL A 37 0.43 7.69 -3.26
CA VAL A 37 0.10 6.45 -3.98
C VAL A 37 -1.42 6.34 -4.16
N THR A 38 -1.85 5.88 -5.34
CA THR A 38 -3.25 5.71 -5.71
C THR A 38 -3.65 4.23 -5.69
N GLN A 39 -4.93 3.95 -5.48
CA GLN A 39 -5.46 2.58 -5.35
C GLN A 39 -5.16 1.62 -6.53
N PRO A 40 -5.36 2.00 -7.81
CA PRO A 40 -5.28 1.03 -8.91
C PRO A 40 -3.86 0.55 -9.21
N VAL A 41 -2.85 1.15 -8.57
CA VAL A 41 -1.45 0.81 -8.78
C VAL A 41 -1.15 -0.53 -8.11
N PRO A 42 -0.63 -1.54 -8.83
CA PRO A 42 -0.23 -2.79 -8.23
C PRO A 42 1.03 -2.59 -7.36
N TRP A 43 1.13 -3.34 -6.26
CA TRP A 43 2.30 -3.34 -5.39
C TRP A 43 3.10 -4.63 -5.58
N MET A 44 4.42 -4.51 -5.56
CA MET A 44 5.34 -5.64 -5.56
C MET A 44 5.77 -5.96 -4.14
N VAL A 45 5.83 -7.24 -3.80
CA VAL A 45 6.31 -7.73 -2.51
C VAL A 45 7.65 -8.44 -2.70
N ALA A 46 8.65 -8.03 -1.92
CA ALA A 46 9.99 -8.61 -1.94
C ALA A 46 10.37 -9.15 -0.56
N GLY A 47 11.17 -10.22 -0.52
CA GLY A 47 11.69 -10.78 0.74
C GLY A 47 10.63 -11.43 1.64
N CYS A 48 9.51 -11.90 1.09
CA CYS A 48 8.52 -12.66 1.85
C CYS A 48 9.08 -14.03 2.26
N PRO A 49 9.18 -14.37 3.56
CA PRO A 49 9.77 -15.62 4.04
C PRO A 49 8.84 -16.83 3.92
N PHE A 50 7.58 -16.63 3.51
CA PHE A 50 6.58 -17.69 3.39
C PHE A 50 6.78 -18.49 2.10
N VAL A 51 7.75 -19.40 2.11
CA VAL A 51 8.20 -20.16 0.93
C VAL A 51 7.43 -21.49 0.75
N PRO A 52 7.41 -22.06 -0.48
CA PRO A 52 6.82 -23.38 -0.75
C PRO A 52 7.32 -24.49 0.18
N PRO A 53 6.51 -25.54 0.47
CA PRO A 53 5.30 -25.99 -0.24
C PRO A 53 3.99 -25.25 0.09
N ALA A 54 4.06 -24.16 0.85
CA ALA A 54 2.94 -23.24 1.08
C ALA A 54 2.54 -22.44 -0.19
N PRO A 55 1.35 -21.79 -0.26
CA PRO A 55 0.93 -20.98 -1.41
C PRO A 55 1.70 -19.63 -1.53
N GLY A 56 2.93 -19.56 -1.03
CA GLY A 56 3.80 -18.38 -1.08
C GLY A 56 5.06 -18.60 -1.92
N PRO A 57 5.94 -17.60 -2.06
CA PRO A 57 5.95 -16.29 -1.38
C PRO A 57 4.87 -15.33 -1.86
N CYS A 58 4.53 -14.32 -1.05
CA CYS A 58 3.77 -13.16 -1.56
C CYS A 58 4.62 -12.43 -2.60
N VAL A 59 4.08 -12.22 -3.81
CA VAL A 59 4.77 -11.55 -4.92
C VAL A 59 4.16 -10.19 -5.21
N THR A 60 2.84 -10.06 -5.04
CA THR A 60 2.13 -8.80 -5.26
C THR A 60 1.15 -8.51 -4.14
N ALA A 61 0.72 -7.25 -4.05
CA ALA A 61 -0.43 -6.82 -3.26
C ALA A 61 -1.32 -5.87 -4.07
N GLN A 62 -2.63 -6.03 -3.94
CA GLN A 62 -3.64 -5.22 -4.61
C GLN A 62 -4.56 -4.57 -3.59
N TRP A 63 -4.78 -3.26 -3.72
CA TRP A 63 -5.58 -2.50 -2.76
C TRP A 63 -7.07 -2.58 -3.06
N ILE A 64 -7.82 -3.05 -2.07
CA ILE A 64 -9.27 -3.23 -2.13
C ILE A 64 -9.99 -1.96 -1.68
N THR A 65 -9.49 -1.30 -0.64
CA THR A 65 -10.08 -0.08 -0.10
C THR A 65 -9.13 1.11 -0.18
N ALA A 66 -9.70 2.30 -0.30
CA ALA A 66 -8.98 3.56 -0.46
C ALA A 66 -9.80 4.73 0.10
N ALA A 67 -9.26 5.95 0.02
CA ALA A 67 -9.98 7.16 0.39
C ALA A 67 -11.30 7.32 -0.39
N VAL A 68 -12.37 7.70 0.29
CA VAL A 68 -13.67 7.92 -0.36
C VAL A 68 -13.83 9.33 -0.93
N ARG A 69 -13.10 10.33 -0.39
CA ARG A 69 -13.20 11.73 -0.81
C ARG A 69 -11.91 12.27 -1.41
N VAL A 70 -10.75 11.75 -1.01
CA VAL A 70 -9.45 12.27 -1.46
C VAL A 70 -8.97 11.54 -2.70
N ARG A 71 -8.91 12.26 -3.83
CA ARG A 71 -8.47 11.73 -5.13
C ARG A 71 -7.32 12.54 -5.72
N SER A 72 -6.54 11.92 -6.57
CA SER A 72 -5.55 12.57 -7.43
C SER A 72 -5.61 11.95 -8.83
N ASN A 73 -5.63 12.79 -9.88
CA ASN A 73 -5.89 12.36 -11.26
C ASN A 73 -7.17 11.51 -11.41
N GLY A 74 -8.21 11.84 -10.64
CA GLY A 74 -9.46 11.09 -10.62
C GLY A 74 -9.41 9.76 -9.86
N MET A 75 -8.23 9.32 -9.39
CA MET A 75 -8.05 8.05 -8.68
C MET A 75 -8.02 8.26 -7.16
N PRO A 76 -8.63 7.36 -6.35
CA PRO A 76 -8.53 7.41 -4.90
C PRO A 76 -7.09 7.29 -4.40
N LEU A 77 -6.71 8.12 -3.42
CA LEU A 77 -5.44 7.96 -2.71
C LEU A 77 -5.54 6.87 -1.63
N LEU A 78 -4.44 6.19 -1.35
CA LEU A 78 -4.37 5.19 -0.29
C LEU A 78 -4.13 5.83 1.08
N LEU A 79 -4.75 5.24 2.10
CA LEU A 79 -4.71 5.69 3.49
C LEU A 79 -4.17 4.58 4.38
N GLN A 80 -3.73 4.91 5.60
CA GLN A 80 -3.14 3.92 6.53
C GLN A 80 -4.10 2.77 6.87
N ASP A 81 -5.40 3.03 6.84
CA ASP A 81 -6.47 2.05 7.06
C ASP A 81 -6.98 1.39 5.77
N SER A 82 -6.36 1.69 4.62
CA SER A 82 -6.60 0.95 3.38
C SER A 82 -6.25 -0.53 3.57
N VAL A 83 -7.01 -1.40 2.92
CA VAL A 83 -6.84 -2.85 2.95
C VAL A 83 -6.33 -3.31 1.59
N ALA A 84 -5.31 -4.17 1.60
CA ALA A 84 -4.81 -4.84 0.41
C ALA A 84 -4.86 -6.36 0.59
N MET A 85 -4.84 -7.08 -0.52
CA MET A 85 -4.72 -8.53 -0.57
C MET A 85 -3.47 -8.92 -1.35
N CYS A 86 -2.67 -9.80 -0.76
CA CYS A 86 -1.47 -10.36 -1.36
C CYS A 86 -1.80 -11.57 -2.23
N ALA A 87 -1.07 -11.73 -3.34
CA ALA A 87 -1.08 -12.96 -4.12
C ALA A 87 0.29 -13.67 -4.02
N PRO A 88 0.33 -15.01 -3.98
CA PRO A 88 -0.80 -15.96 -4.09
C PRO A 88 -1.51 -16.27 -2.76
N THR A 89 -1.02 -15.75 -1.63
CA THR A 89 -1.44 -16.21 -0.30
C THR A 89 -2.85 -15.80 0.12
N GLY A 90 -3.42 -14.76 -0.49
CA GLY A 90 -4.72 -14.18 -0.11
C GLY A 90 -4.74 -13.43 1.21
N THR A 91 -3.59 -13.29 1.88
CA THR A 91 -3.42 -12.56 3.14
C THR A 91 -3.33 -11.05 2.94
N GLY A 92 -3.42 -10.25 4.00
CA GLY A 92 -3.30 -8.80 3.90
C GLY A 92 -1.87 -8.26 3.94
N VAL A 93 -1.78 -6.92 3.91
CA VAL A 93 -0.59 -6.15 4.25
C VAL A 93 -0.77 -5.43 5.59
N VAL A 94 0.33 -5.05 6.22
CA VAL A 94 0.40 -4.19 7.40
C VAL A 94 1.12 -2.90 7.01
N VAL A 95 0.43 -1.76 7.13
CA VAL A 95 1.05 -0.44 6.99
C VAL A 95 1.69 -0.05 8.32
N ALA A 96 2.97 -0.39 8.50
CA ALA A 96 3.69 -0.20 9.76
C ALA A 96 4.00 1.28 10.02
N MET A 97 4.40 2.03 8.98
CA MET A 97 4.74 3.45 9.10
C MET A 97 4.35 4.24 7.85
N THR A 98 3.88 5.47 8.06
CA THR A 98 3.71 6.50 7.04
C THR A 98 3.76 7.88 7.69
N GLN A 99 3.67 8.96 6.91
CA GLN A 99 3.60 10.32 7.45
C GLN A 99 2.36 10.50 8.34
N VAL A 100 2.48 11.29 9.42
CA VAL A 100 1.40 11.52 10.40
C VAL A 100 0.86 12.95 10.41
N ARG A 101 1.09 13.72 9.33
CA ARG A 101 0.69 15.14 9.21
C ARG A 101 -0.60 15.33 8.43
N VAL A 102 -0.85 14.52 7.39
CA VAL A 102 -1.98 14.68 6.47
C VAL A 102 -2.91 13.48 6.57
N ARG A 103 -4.17 13.73 6.93
CA ARG A 103 -5.24 12.74 6.99
C ARG A 103 -6.26 12.95 5.87
N GLY A 104 -6.80 11.86 5.37
CA GLY A 104 -7.88 11.83 4.39
C GLY A 104 -9.04 10.96 4.88
N VAL A 105 -10.12 10.96 4.10
CA VAL A 105 -11.31 10.12 4.32
C VAL A 105 -11.70 9.46 3.02
#